data_AF-A0A378BFG0-F1
#
_entry.id   AF-A0A378BFG0-F1
#
_cell.length_a   1.000
_cell.length_b   1.000
_cell.length_c   1.000
_cell.angle_alpha   90.00
_cell.angle_beta   90.00
_cell.angle_gamma   90.00
#
_symmetry.space_group_name_H-M   'P 1'
#
loop_
_entity.id
_entity.type
_entity.pdbx_description
1 polymer ?
#
loop_
_entity_poly.entity_id
_entity_poly.type
_entity_poly.pdbx_seq_one_letter_code
_entity_poly.pdbx_strand_id
1 'polypeptide(L)'
;MMIHFRRNALRVTVAALLSSAFGAQAADIPQVKVTVNDKQCEPMQVTVNAGKTQFIIQNHSQKALEWEILKGVMVVEERENIAPGFTQKLTANLQPGEYDMTCGLLTNPKGKLIVTGAATKDAAKADAVLSLGDAITAYKAYVTAETAQLVSGTKAFTDAVKAGDIEKAKALYAPTRQHYERIEPIAELFSDLDGSIDAREDDFEKKAEDPKFTGFHRLEKALLAITASRGWKNMPIS
;
A
#
# COMPACT_ATOMS: atom_id res chain seq x y z
N MET A 1 30.06 -90.74 41.02
CA MET A 1 28.61 -90.86 41.28
C MET A 1 28.08 -89.45 41.53
N MET A 2 27.24 -88.92 40.63
CA MET A 2 26.17 -87.92 40.83
C MET A 2 26.43 -86.77 41.86
N ILE A 3 26.43 -85.47 41.53
CA ILE A 3 25.25 -84.64 41.18
C ILE A 3 25.69 -83.20 40.80
N HIS A 4 24.83 -82.57 40.00
CA HIS A 4 24.83 -81.20 39.47
C HIS A 4 25.07 -80.05 40.45
N PHE A 5 25.68 -78.96 39.94
CA PHE A 5 25.21 -77.60 40.24
C PHE A 5 25.22 -76.68 39.01
N ARG A 6 24.22 -75.78 39.02
CA ARG A 6 23.60 -75.03 37.93
C ARG A 6 24.28 -73.70 37.56
N ARG A 7 24.13 -73.34 36.27
CA ARG A 7 23.73 -72.03 35.69
C ARG A 7 24.62 -70.79 35.92
N ASN A 8 25.09 -70.18 34.82
CA ASN A 8 24.49 -68.94 34.28
C ASN A 8 25.17 -68.52 32.97
N ALA A 9 24.44 -68.62 31.86
CA ALA A 9 24.80 -68.00 30.59
C ALA A 9 24.22 -66.58 30.55
N LEU A 10 25.07 -65.55 30.57
CA LEU A 10 24.67 -64.19 30.21
C LEU A 10 24.44 -64.14 28.70
N ARG A 11 23.19 -63.88 28.29
CA ARG A 11 22.86 -63.48 26.91
C ARG A 11 22.90 -61.96 26.83
N VAL A 12 23.81 -61.43 26.04
CA VAL A 12 23.78 -60.04 25.57
C VAL A 12 22.89 -59.99 24.34
N THR A 13 21.69 -59.43 24.46
CA THR A 13 20.82 -59.12 23.33
C THR A 13 21.06 -57.67 22.90
N VAL A 14 21.77 -57.47 21.78
CA VAL A 14 21.83 -56.19 21.07
C VAL A 14 20.57 -56.10 20.21
N ALA A 15 19.64 -55.22 20.58
CA ALA A 15 18.48 -54.89 19.77
C ALA A 15 18.90 -53.86 18.71
N ALA A 16 18.96 -54.26 17.44
CA ALA A 16 19.13 -53.35 16.31
C ALA A 16 17.78 -52.66 16.02
N LEU A 17 17.68 -51.38 16.38
CA LEU A 17 16.61 -50.49 15.95
C LEU A 17 16.87 -50.09 14.48
N LEU A 18 16.21 -50.76 13.54
CA LEU A 18 16.06 -50.30 12.17
C LEU A 18 14.99 -49.19 12.14
N SER A 19 15.39 -47.97 12.48
CA SER A 19 14.56 -46.79 12.28
C SER A 19 14.41 -46.52 10.78
N SER A 20 13.22 -46.78 10.25
CA SER A 20 12.83 -46.42 8.89
C SER A 20 12.66 -44.90 8.82
N ALA A 21 13.73 -44.18 8.48
CA ALA A 21 13.64 -42.77 8.14
C ALA A 21 12.98 -42.64 6.76
N PHE A 22 11.64 -42.53 6.73
CA PHE A 22 10.95 -41.96 5.59
C PHE A 22 11.28 -40.46 5.56
N GLY A 23 12.35 -40.10 4.84
CA GLY A 23 12.63 -38.71 4.51
C GLY A 23 11.48 -38.19 3.65
N ALA A 24 10.71 -37.25 4.17
CA ALA A 24 9.77 -36.49 3.36
C ALA A 24 10.61 -35.68 2.34
N GLN A 25 10.67 -36.15 1.10
CA GLN A 25 11.22 -35.35 0.02
C GLN A 25 10.29 -34.16 -0.18
N ALA A 26 10.80 -32.96 0.06
CA ALA A 26 10.12 -31.75 -0.37
C ALA A 26 9.88 -31.87 -1.88
N ALA A 27 8.62 -31.76 -2.31
CA ALA A 27 8.30 -31.78 -3.73
C ALA A 27 9.05 -30.63 -4.43
N ASP A 28 9.66 -30.93 -5.58
CA ASP A 28 10.34 -29.92 -6.39
C ASP A 28 9.36 -28.81 -6.78
N ILE A 29 9.78 -27.55 -6.65
CA ILE A 29 8.97 -26.39 -7.06
C ILE A 29 8.87 -26.40 -8.59
N PRO A 30 7.66 -26.38 -9.18
CA PRO A 30 7.47 -26.28 -10.62
C PRO A 30 8.26 -25.12 -11.22
N GLN A 31 8.97 -25.36 -12.33
CA GLN A 31 9.75 -24.32 -13.01
C GLN A 31 9.15 -23.98 -14.38
N VAL A 32 9.07 -22.68 -14.68
CA VAL A 32 8.66 -22.15 -15.99
C VAL A 32 9.78 -21.29 -16.54
N LYS A 33 10.15 -21.48 -17.81
CA LYS A 33 11.10 -20.60 -18.50
C LYS A 33 10.35 -19.52 -19.26
N VAL A 34 10.81 -18.27 -19.14
CA VAL A 34 10.30 -17.12 -19.88
C VAL A 34 11.50 -16.40 -20.47
N THR A 35 11.57 -16.30 -21.80
CA THR A 35 12.57 -15.49 -22.48
C THR A 35 11.95 -14.16 -22.83
N VAL A 36 12.63 -13.06 -22.56
CA VAL A 36 12.17 -11.71 -22.92
C VAL A 36 13.13 -11.14 -23.95
N ASN A 37 12.61 -10.84 -25.14
CA ASN A 37 13.36 -10.18 -26.21
C ASN A 37 13.00 -8.67 -26.26
N ASP A 38 13.51 -7.93 -27.25
CA ASP A 38 13.26 -6.49 -27.35
C ASP A 38 11.78 -6.10 -27.48
N LYS A 39 10.91 -7.05 -27.88
CA LYS A 39 9.51 -6.78 -28.22
C LYS A 39 8.50 -7.45 -27.29
N GLN A 40 8.80 -8.65 -26.78
CA GLN A 40 7.80 -9.48 -26.10
C GLN A 40 8.42 -10.61 -25.25
N CYS A 41 7.58 -11.30 -24.49
CA CYS A 41 7.92 -12.56 -23.85
C CYS A 41 7.74 -13.74 -24.81
N GLU A 42 8.51 -14.79 -24.59
CA GLU A 42 8.39 -16.09 -25.23
C GLU A 42 8.36 -17.18 -24.14
N PRO A 43 7.21 -17.85 -23.93
CA PRO A 43 5.91 -17.60 -24.56
C PRO A 43 5.23 -16.31 -24.03
N MET A 44 4.29 -15.75 -24.83
CA MET A 44 3.42 -14.64 -24.40
C MET A 44 2.28 -15.06 -23.47
N GLN A 45 2.01 -16.36 -23.36
CA GLN A 45 1.03 -16.91 -22.43
C GLN A 45 1.64 -18.11 -21.71
N VAL A 46 1.51 -18.12 -20.39
CA VAL A 46 1.95 -19.19 -19.52
C VAL A 46 0.75 -19.69 -18.71
N THR A 47 0.64 -21.00 -18.53
CA THR A 47 -0.36 -21.60 -17.63
C THR A 47 0.34 -22.42 -16.55
N VAL A 48 -0.05 -22.22 -15.29
CA VAL A 48 0.49 -22.95 -14.13
C VAL A 48 -0.63 -23.33 -13.15
N ASN A 49 -0.32 -24.17 -12.17
CA ASN A 49 -1.22 -24.43 -11.05
C ASN A 49 -1.02 -23.38 -9.94
N ALA A 50 -2.07 -23.11 -9.17
CA ALA A 50 -1.97 -22.32 -7.95
C ALA A 50 -0.97 -22.93 -6.97
N GLY A 51 -0.30 -22.08 -6.20
CA GLY A 51 0.79 -22.43 -5.30
C GLY A 51 2.15 -21.91 -5.78
N LYS A 52 3.23 -22.49 -5.24
CA LYS A 52 4.60 -22.07 -5.56
C LYS A 52 4.97 -22.43 -7.00
N THR A 53 5.45 -21.45 -7.75
CA THR A 53 6.07 -21.62 -9.08
C THR A 53 7.35 -20.79 -9.14
N GLN A 54 8.41 -21.36 -9.71
CA GLN A 54 9.66 -20.65 -9.99
C GLN A 54 9.78 -20.32 -11.48
N PHE A 55 9.82 -19.03 -11.79
CA PHE A 55 10.10 -18.51 -13.12
C PHE A 55 11.61 -18.36 -13.33
N ILE A 56 12.08 -18.83 -14.47
CA ILE A 56 13.45 -18.71 -14.95
C ILE A 56 13.41 -17.71 -16.10
N ILE A 57 13.75 -16.46 -15.79
CA ILE A 57 13.59 -15.32 -16.69
C ILE A 57 14.92 -15.08 -17.40
N GLN A 58 14.91 -15.14 -18.72
CA GLN A 58 16.09 -14.94 -19.56
C GLN A 58 15.95 -13.65 -20.35
N ASN A 59 16.88 -12.73 -20.16
CA ASN A 59 16.89 -11.49 -20.92
C ASN A 59 17.70 -11.66 -22.21
N HIS A 60 17.00 -11.77 -23.34
CA HIS A 60 17.57 -11.78 -24.68
C HIS A 60 17.35 -10.44 -25.42
N SER A 61 16.95 -9.40 -24.70
CA SER A 61 16.87 -8.03 -25.22
C SER A 61 18.24 -7.32 -25.13
N GLN A 62 18.32 -6.13 -25.72
CA GLN A 62 19.52 -5.28 -25.66
C GLN A 62 19.57 -4.36 -24.43
N LYS A 63 18.57 -4.40 -23.55
CA LYS A 63 18.45 -3.52 -22.38
C LYS A 63 18.31 -4.32 -21.10
N ALA A 64 18.74 -3.75 -19.97
CA ALA A 64 18.35 -4.28 -18.67
C ALA A 64 16.83 -4.19 -18.55
N LEU A 65 16.22 -5.21 -17.99
CA LEU A 65 14.76 -5.26 -17.81
C LEU A 65 14.38 -5.66 -16.40
N GLU A 66 13.12 -5.42 -16.12
CA GLU A 66 12.38 -5.88 -14.97
C GLU A 66 11.28 -6.83 -15.44
N TRP A 67 11.03 -7.88 -14.68
CA TRP A 67 9.96 -8.83 -14.95
C TRP A 67 9.04 -8.94 -13.73
N GLU A 68 7.80 -8.53 -13.91
CA GLU A 68 6.78 -8.44 -12.87
C GLU A 68 5.61 -9.37 -13.21
N ILE A 69 4.99 -9.93 -12.18
CA ILE A 69 3.67 -10.55 -12.26
C ILE A 69 2.67 -9.53 -11.73
N LEU A 70 1.69 -9.15 -12.53
CA LEU A 70 0.74 -8.11 -12.22
C LEU A 70 -0.68 -8.67 -12.09
N LYS A 71 -1.43 -8.17 -11.12
CA LYS A 71 -2.88 -8.34 -11.01
C LYS A 71 -3.52 -6.96 -11.07
N GLY A 72 -3.99 -6.56 -12.26
CA GLY A 72 -4.43 -5.18 -12.50
C GLY A 72 -3.27 -4.20 -12.31
N VAL A 73 -3.40 -3.32 -11.32
CA VAL A 73 -2.36 -2.34 -10.94
C VAL A 73 -1.41 -2.83 -9.84
N MET A 74 -1.67 -4.00 -9.25
CA MET A 74 -0.85 -4.53 -8.17
C MET A 74 0.31 -5.36 -8.73
N VAL A 75 1.51 -5.10 -8.23
CA VAL A 75 2.65 -6.00 -8.41
C VAL A 75 2.55 -7.13 -7.41
N VAL A 76 2.42 -8.35 -7.92
CA VAL A 76 2.30 -9.57 -7.11
C VAL A 76 3.67 -10.07 -6.70
N GLU A 77 4.63 -10.00 -7.62
CA GLU A 77 6.01 -10.45 -7.44
C GLU A 77 6.87 -9.87 -8.57
N GLU A 78 8.13 -9.54 -8.31
CA GLU A 78 8.99 -8.84 -9.29
C GLU A 78 10.46 -9.27 -9.24
N ARG A 79 11.14 -9.13 -10.38
CA ARG A 79 12.60 -9.23 -10.45
C ARG A 79 13.18 -8.14 -11.34
N GLU A 80 13.86 -7.20 -10.69
CA GLU A 80 14.52 -6.07 -11.35
C GLU A 80 15.94 -6.38 -11.86
N ASN A 81 16.47 -5.46 -12.66
CA ASN A 81 17.88 -5.37 -13.04
C ASN A 81 18.44 -6.63 -13.72
N ILE A 82 17.63 -7.31 -14.53
CA ILE A 82 18.06 -8.45 -15.33
C ILE A 82 18.84 -7.92 -16.54
N ALA A 83 20.18 -7.93 -16.49
CA ALA A 83 21.02 -7.43 -17.57
C ALA A 83 20.90 -8.26 -18.88
N PRO A 84 21.21 -7.68 -20.05
CA PRO A 84 21.23 -8.41 -21.32
C PRO A 84 22.09 -9.67 -21.27
N GLY A 85 21.54 -10.80 -21.71
CA GLY A 85 22.18 -12.12 -21.69
C GLY A 85 22.13 -12.85 -20.34
N PHE A 86 21.61 -12.23 -19.28
CA PHE A 86 21.52 -12.85 -17.96
C PHE A 86 20.22 -13.63 -17.77
N THR A 87 20.29 -14.64 -16.92
CA THR A 87 19.14 -15.37 -16.41
C THR A 87 18.97 -15.09 -14.93
N GLN A 88 17.74 -14.80 -14.50
CA GLN A 88 17.37 -14.65 -13.10
C GLN A 88 16.22 -15.59 -12.75
N LYS A 89 16.05 -15.85 -11.45
CA LYS A 89 14.97 -16.70 -10.93
C LYS A 89 14.04 -15.86 -10.06
N LEU A 90 12.74 -16.12 -10.17
CA LEU A 90 11.70 -15.51 -9.34
C LEU A 90 10.77 -16.62 -8.85
N THR A 91 10.49 -16.71 -7.55
CA THR A 91 9.57 -17.73 -7.02
C THR A 91 8.35 -17.05 -6.44
N ALA A 92 7.19 -17.27 -7.03
CA ALA A 92 5.93 -16.69 -6.60
C ALA A 92 5.00 -17.76 -6.02
N ASN A 93 4.20 -17.40 -5.01
CA ASN A 93 3.11 -18.23 -4.52
C ASN A 93 1.78 -17.69 -5.05
N LEU A 94 1.27 -18.31 -6.11
CA LEU A 94 0.20 -17.76 -6.93
C LEU A 94 -1.18 -18.27 -6.50
N GLN A 95 -2.16 -17.37 -6.49
CA GLN A 95 -3.56 -17.74 -6.35
C GLN A 95 -4.17 -18.03 -7.73
N PRO A 96 -5.27 -18.81 -7.82
CA PRO A 96 -5.95 -19.00 -9.10
C PRO A 96 -6.46 -17.69 -9.67
N GLY A 97 -6.39 -17.53 -10.98
CA GLY A 97 -6.86 -16.37 -11.71
C GLY A 97 -5.97 -15.98 -12.88
N GLU A 98 -6.35 -14.89 -13.56
CA GLU A 98 -5.55 -14.29 -14.63
C GLU A 98 -4.68 -13.14 -14.11
N TYR A 99 -3.45 -13.11 -14.61
CA TYR A 99 -2.41 -12.13 -14.32
C TYR A 99 -1.77 -11.65 -15.63
N ASP A 100 -1.17 -10.47 -15.59
CA ASP A 100 -0.27 -9.99 -16.64
C ASP A 100 1.18 -10.24 -16.25
N MET A 101 2.07 -10.35 -17.24
CA MET A 101 3.51 -10.33 -17.03
C MET A 101 4.16 -9.23 -17.87
N THR A 102 5.09 -8.48 -17.30
CA THR A 102 5.86 -7.50 -18.09
C THR A 102 6.87 -8.21 -18.99
N CYS A 103 7.03 -7.67 -20.19
CA CYS A 103 7.76 -8.34 -21.28
C CYS A 103 8.79 -7.40 -21.91
N GLY A 104 9.64 -6.81 -21.06
CA GLY A 104 10.68 -5.88 -21.45
C GLY A 104 10.29 -4.45 -21.12
N LEU A 105 10.33 -3.56 -22.12
CA LEU A 105 10.00 -2.15 -21.91
C LEU A 105 8.52 -1.94 -21.60
N LEU A 106 8.18 -0.88 -20.86
CA LEU A 106 6.80 -0.52 -20.51
C LEU A 106 5.86 -0.33 -21.73
N THR A 107 6.44 -0.07 -22.91
CA THR A 107 5.71 0.06 -24.18
C THR A 107 5.40 -1.27 -24.86
N ASN A 108 6.03 -2.37 -24.42
CA ASN A 108 5.81 -3.69 -25.00
C ASN A 108 4.46 -4.25 -24.53
N PRO A 109 3.82 -5.11 -25.35
CA PRO A 109 2.63 -5.82 -24.91
C PRO A 109 2.95 -6.68 -23.68
N LYS A 110 2.05 -6.66 -22.69
CA LYS A 110 2.13 -7.57 -21.53
C LYS A 110 1.77 -8.99 -21.95
N GLY A 111 2.49 -9.97 -21.44
CA GLY A 111 2.13 -11.38 -21.54
C GLY A 111 1.02 -11.74 -20.56
N LYS A 112 0.46 -12.95 -20.68
CA LYS A 112 -0.60 -13.48 -19.80
C LYS A 112 -0.08 -14.65 -18.97
N LEU A 113 -0.37 -14.65 -17.68
CA LEU A 113 -0.16 -15.77 -16.78
C LEU A 113 -1.53 -16.25 -16.27
N ILE A 114 -1.90 -17.46 -16.66
CA ILE A 114 -3.13 -18.12 -16.22
C ILE A 114 -2.77 -19.09 -15.09
N VAL A 115 -3.34 -18.86 -13.92
CA VAL A 115 -3.14 -19.73 -12.76
C VAL A 115 -4.41 -20.53 -12.54
N THR A 116 -4.31 -21.84 -12.74
CA THR A 116 -5.43 -22.78 -12.60
C THR A 116 -5.51 -23.31 -11.17
N GLY A 117 -6.72 -23.67 -10.73
CA GLY A 117 -6.95 -24.21 -9.38
C GLY A 117 -8.34 -23.87 -8.87
N ALA A 118 -8.72 -24.44 -7.73
CA ALA A 118 -9.99 -24.13 -7.08
C ALA A 118 -9.97 -22.70 -6.51
N ALA A 119 -11.04 -21.95 -6.72
CA ALA A 119 -11.18 -20.58 -6.20
C ALA A 119 -10.90 -20.53 -4.70
N THR A 120 -10.09 -19.55 -4.28
CA THR A 120 -9.72 -19.34 -2.89
C THR A 120 -10.33 -18.04 -2.35
N LYS A 121 -10.49 -17.94 -1.03
CA LYS A 121 -10.96 -16.70 -0.39
C LYS A 121 -9.98 -15.54 -0.63
N ASP A 122 -8.69 -15.82 -0.73
CA ASP A 122 -7.67 -14.80 -0.93
C ASP A 122 -7.67 -14.28 -2.37
N ALA A 123 -7.89 -15.15 -3.37
CA ALA A 123 -8.13 -14.71 -4.75
C ALA A 123 -9.33 -13.75 -4.83
N ALA A 124 -10.46 -14.14 -4.20
CA ALA A 124 -11.66 -13.32 -4.18
C ALA A 124 -11.45 -11.95 -3.49
N LYS A 125 -10.66 -11.90 -2.41
CA LYS A 125 -10.30 -10.63 -1.76
C LYS A 125 -9.46 -9.73 -2.66
N ALA A 126 -8.46 -10.29 -3.34
CA ALA A 126 -7.61 -9.51 -4.26
C ALA A 126 -8.44 -8.91 -5.41
N ASP A 127 -9.35 -9.69 -6.01
CA ASP A 127 -10.26 -9.21 -7.04
C ASP A 127 -11.23 -8.14 -6.49
N ALA A 128 -11.74 -8.31 -5.28
CA ALA A 128 -12.59 -7.32 -4.62
C ALA A 128 -11.85 -5.99 -4.40
N VAL A 129 -10.59 -6.01 -3.97
CA VAL A 129 -9.76 -4.80 -3.82
C VAL A 129 -9.58 -4.11 -5.17
N LEU A 130 -9.29 -4.86 -6.24
CA LEU A 130 -9.13 -4.29 -7.58
C LEU A 130 -10.41 -3.66 -8.13
N SER A 131 -11.57 -4.25 -7.79
CA SER A 131 -12.86 -3.70 -8.20
C SER A 131 -13.16 -2.31 -7.60
N LEU A 132 -12.42 -1.88 -6.58
CA LEU A 132 -12.53 -0.54 -5.99
C LEU A 132 -11.72 0.51 -6.75
N GLY A 133 -10.95 0.14 -7.78
CA GLY A 133 -10.04 1.05 -8.49
C GLY A 133 -10.72 2.33 -9.03
N ASP A 134 -11.88 2.19 -9.66
CA ASP A 134 -12.64 3.32 -10.19
C ASP A 134 -13.18 4.22 -9.06
N ALA A 135 -13.66 3.62 -7.98
CA ALA A 135 -14.15 4.35 -6.81
C ALA A 135 -13.02 5.15 -6.12
N ILE A 136 -11.84 4.54 -5.96
CA ILE A 136 -10.65 5.19 -5.42
C ILE A 136 -10.20 6.34 -6.32
N THR A 137 -10.21 6.13 -7.64
CA THR A 137 -9.85 7.17 -8.61
C THR A 137 -10.81 8.36 -8.55
N ALA A 138 -12.12 8.09 -8.51
CA ALA A 138 -13.15 9.11 -8.38
C ALA A 138 -13.02 9.88 -7.06
N TYR A 139 -12.78 9.17 -5.95
CA TYR A 139 -12.60 9.80 -4.64
C TYR A 139 -11.34 10.66 -4.57
N LYS A 140 -10.23 10.23 -5.18
CA LYS A 140 -9.02 11.06 -5.31
C LYS A 140 -9.31 12.35 -6.09
N ALA A 141 -10.05 12.26 -7.19
CA ALA A 141 -10.47 13.43 -7.96
C ALA A 141 -11.34 14.38 -7.12
N TYR A 142 -12.28 13.82 -6.36
CA TYR A 142 -13.13 14.57 -5.43
C TYR A 142 -12.31 15.32 -4.37
N VAL A 143 -11.42 14.62 -3.65
CA VAL A 143 -10.54 15.23 -2.64
C VAL A 143 -9.66 16.32 -3.27
N THR A 144 -9.12 16.09 -4.46
CA THR A 144 -8.31 17.09 -5.17
C THR A 144 -9.11 18.35 -5.49
N ALA A 145 -10.38 18.20 -5.91
CA ALA A 145 -11.26 19.32 -6.21
C ALA A 145 -11.64 20.11 -4.94
N GLU A 146 -12.00 19.43 -3.86
CA GLU A 146 -12.30 20.07 -2.56
C GLU A 146 -11.07 20.80 -2.02
N THR A 147 -9.86 20.21 -2.10
CA THR A 147 -8.60 20.87 -1.72
C THR A 147 -8.35 22.14 -2.55
N ALA A 148 -8.62 22.11 -3.86
CA ALA A 148 -8.47 23.30 -4.70
C ALA A 148 -9.42 24.43 -4.29
N GLN A 149 -10.68 24.09 -3.96
CA GLN A 149 -11.65 25.06 -3.45
C GLN A 149 -11.25 25.58 -2.06
N LEU A 150 -10.77 24.71 -1.18
CA LEU A 150 -10.24 25.10 0.13
C LEU A 150 -9.10 26.11 0.00
N VAL A 151 -8.12 25.87 -0.88
CA VAL A 151 -7.00 26.81 -1.11
C VAL A 151 -7.51 28.16 -1.60
N SER A 152 -8.42 28.16 -2.59
CA SER A 152 -8.99 29.39 -3.13
C SER A 152 -9.79 30.18 -2.09
N GLY A 153 -10.69 29.50 -1.36
CA GLY A 153 -11.49 30.09 -0.30
C GLY A 153 -10.63 30.60 0.85
N THR A 154 -9.62 29.84 1.28
CA THR A 154 -8.70 30.23 2.36
C THR A 154 -7.90 31.46 1.96
N LYS A 155 -7.48 31.57 0.70
CA LYS A 155 -6.85 32.79 0.20
C LYS A 155 -7.79 34.00 0.33
N ALA A 156 -9.03 33.89 -0.17
CA ALA A 156 -9.99 34.99 -0.08
C ALA A 156 -10.33 35.37 1.36
N PHE A 157 -10.49 34.38 2.24
CA PHE A 157 -10.74 34.55 3.67
C PHE A 157 -9.57 35.25 4.37
N THR A 158 -8.35 34.74 4.21
CA THR A 158 -7.16 35.33 4.85
C THR A 158 -6.81 36.70 4.29
N ASP A 159 -7.07 36.97 3.01
CA ASP A 159 -6.94 38.31 2.43
C ASP A 159 -7.94 39.30 3.07
N ALA A 160 -9.20 38.88 3.30
CA ALA A 160 -10.19 39.70 4.00
C ALA A 160 -9.80 39.97 5.47
N VAL A 161 -9.31 38.95 6.18
CA VAL A 161 -8.75 39.09 7.53
C VAL A 161 -7.60 40.10 7.57
N LYS A 162 -6.63 39.99 6.66
CA LYS A 162 -5.47 40.89 6.59
C LYS A 162 -5.87 42.32 6.22
N ALA A 163 -6.90 42.49 5.39
CA ALA A 163 -7.46 43.79 5.03
C ALA A 163 -8.32 44.41 6.15
N GLY A 164 -8.65 43.66 7.21
CA GLY A 164 -9.54 44.11 8.28
C GLY A 164 -11.02 44.17 7.88
N ASP A 165 -11.41 43.50 6.79
CA ASP A 165 -12.80 43.42 6.32
C ASP A 165 -13.55 42.32 7.07
N ILE A 166 -14.04 42.67 8.26
CA ILE A 166 -14.59 41.72 9.24
C ILE A 166 -15.87 41.05 8.74
N GLU A 167 -16.76 41.80 8.11
CA GLU A 167 -18.03 41.27 7.61
C GLU A 167 -17.78 40.27 6.48
N LYS A 168 -16.85 40.59 5.57
CA LYS A 168 -16.45 39.65 4.51
C LYS A 168 -15.74 38.43 5.08
N ALA A 169 -14.83 38.60 6.04
CA ALA A 169 -14.14 37.48 6.67
C ALA A 169 -15.13 36.52 7.37
N LYS A 170 -16.10 37.05 8.13
CA LYS A 170 -17.18 36.26 8.75
C LYS A 170 -18.02 35.51 7.72
N ALA A 171 -18.40 36.17 6.63
CA ALA A 171 -19.18 35.55 5.56
C ALA A 171 -18.42 34.42 4.83
N LEU A 172 -17.09 34.53 4.73
CA LEU A 172 -16.25 33.53 4.06
C LEU A 172 -15.86 32.34 4.94
N TYR A 173 -15.91 32.48 6.28
CA TYR A 173 -15.42 31.47 7.22
C TYR A 173 -16.03 30.08 7.00
N ALA A 174 -17.36 29.96 7.15
CA ALA A 174 -18.03 28.67 7.05
C ALA A 174 -17.99 28.06 5.63
N PRO A 175 -18.26 28.82 4.54
CA PRO A 175 -18.13 28.28 3.18
C PRO A 175 -16.72 27.79 2.85
N THR A 176 -15.68 28.47 3.35
CA THR A 176 -14.29 28.03 3.15
C THR A 176 -14.02 26.73 3.88
N ARG A 177 -14.38 26.66 5.17
CA ARG A 177 -14.13 25.47 6.00
C ARG A 177 -14.86 24.23 5.50
N GLN A 178 -16.05 24.37 4.93
CA GLN A 178 -16.82 23.24 4.44
C GLN A 178 -16.02 22.32 3.51
N HIS A 179 -15.08 22.88 2.73
CA HIS A 179 -14.20 22.10 1.87
C HIS A 179 -13.20 21.24 2.66
N TYR A 180 -12.70 21.73 3.79
CA TYR A 180 -11.85 20.97 4.72
C TYR A 180 -12.64 19.84 5.38
N GLU A 181 -13.82 20.14 5.94
CA GLU A 181 -14.69 19.18 6.63
C GLU A 181 -15.07 17.99 5.74
N ARG A 182 -15.32 18.23 4.45
CA ARG A 182 -15.68 17.17 3.49
C ARG A 182 -14.56 16.18 3.21
N ILE A 183 -13.31 16.57 3.45
CA ILE A 183 -12.12 15.75 3.23
C ILE A 183 -11.39 15.42 4.53
N GLU A 184 -12.01 15.68 5.69
CA GLU A 184 -11.45 15.40 7.02
C GLU A 184 -10.89 13.97 7.13
N PRO A 185 -11.54 12.90 6.62
CA PRO A 185 -10.99 11.54 6.69
C PRO A 185 -9.64 11.35 5.97
N ILE A 186 -9.29 12.27 5.06
CA ILE A 186 -7.98 12.30 4.38
C ILE A 186 -7.07 13.36 5.01
N ALA A 187 -7.62 14.48 5.47
CA ALA A 187 -6.85 15.54 6.12
C ALA A 187 -6.22 15.06 7.44
N GLU A 188 -6.95 14.29 8.24
CA GLU A 188 -6.50 13.76 9.54
C GLU A 188 -5.29 12.80 9.42
N LEU A 189 -5.03 12.25 8.22
CA LEU A 189 -3.83 11.46 7.94
C LEU A 189 -2.54 12.29 8.02
N PHE A 190 -2.65 13.63 7.99
CA PHE A 190 -1.56 14.58 8.12
C PHE A 190 -1.64 15.30 9.47
N SER A 191 -1.48 14.57 10.57
CA SER A 191 -1.74 15.03 11.95
C SER A 191 -1.16 16.41 12.29
N ASP A 192 0.09 16.70 11.89
CA ASP A 192 0.74 17.98 12.17
C ASP A 192 0.06 19.14 11.42
N LEU A 193 -0.33 18.88 10.16
CA LEU A 193 -1.00 19.87 9.33
C LEU A 193 -2.43 20.08 9.79
N ASP A 194 -3.15 19.00 10.08
CA ASP A 194 -4.51 19.04 10.63
C ASP A 194 -4.57 19.83 11.94
N GLY A 195 -3.69 19.50 12.89
CA GLY A 195 -3.57 20.27 14.14
C GLY A 195 -3.24 21.75 13.93
N SER A 196 -2.45 22.08 12.91
CA SER A 196 -2.12 23.49 12.61
C SER A 196 -3.25 24.27 11.91
N ILE A 197 -4.16 23.57 11.23
CA ILE A 197 -5.26 24.16 10.45
C ILE A 197 -6.54 24.23 11.29
N ASP A 198 -6.87 23.17 12.02
CA ASP A 198 -8.22 22.96 12.55
C ASP A 198 -8.30 22.51 14.02
N ALA A 199 -7.19 22.53 14.76
CA ALA A 199 -7.25 22.32 16.21
C ALA A 199 -8.15 23.35 16.89
N ARG A 200 -8.85 22.90 17.93
CA ARG A 200 -9.73 23.72 18.75
C ARG A 200 -9.00 24.15 20.02
N GLU A 201 -9.53 25.15 20.71
CA GLU A 201 -8.84 25.65 21.90
C GLU A 201 -8.76 24.63 23.05
N ASP A 202 -9.69 23.67 23.11
CA ASP A 202 -9.68 22.59 24.10
C ASP A 202 -8.56 21.56 23.89
N ASP A 203 -7.90 21.58 22.73
CA ASP A 203 -6.72 20.76 22.44
C ASP A 203 -5.43 21.32 23.09
N PHE A 204 -5.47 22.52 23.67
CA PHE A 204 -4.31 23.18 24.27
C PHE A 204 -4.48 23.46 25.76
N GLU A 205 -3.42 23.23 26.55
CA GLU A 205 -3.43 23.46 28.02
C GLU A 205 -3.79 24.91 28.38
N LYS A 206 -3.28 25.89 27.62
CA LYS A 206 -3.56 27.31 27.82
C LYS A 206 -4.76 27.81 27.01
N LYS A 207 -5.51 26.92 26.38
CA LYS A 207 -6.68 27.22 25.56
C LYS A 207 -6.39 28.31 24.52
N ALA A 208 -7.26 29.29 24.36
CA ALA A 208 -7.07 30.40 23.44
C ALA A 208 -5.84 31.29 23.70
N GLU A 209 -5.19 31.18 24.85
CA GLU A 209 -3.95 31.91 25.16
C GLU A 209 -2.68 31.12 24.76
N ASP A 210 -2.83 29.88 24.30
CA ASP A 210 -1.69 29.08 23.86
C ASP A 210 -1.06 29.66 22.59
N PRO A 211 0.25 29.92 22.55
CA PRO A 211 0.92 30.43 21.35
C PRO A 211 0.90 29.43 20.17
N LYS A 212 0.62 28.15 20.42
CA LYS A 212 0.48 27.13 19.38
C LYS A 212 -0.94 27.06 18.81
N PHE A 213 -1.91 27.76 19.42
CA PHE A 213 -3.29 27.80 18.90
C PHE A 213 -3.37 28.71 17.66
N THR A 214 -3.31 28.09 16.49
CA THR A 214 -3.34 28.73 15.17
C THR A 214 -4.57 28.28 14.37
N GLY A 215 -4.57 28.49 13.05
CA GLY A 215 -5.60 27.93 12.17
C GLY A 215 -6.96 28.63 12.19
N PHE A 216 -7.98 27.94 11.67
CA PHE A 216 -9.31 28.48 11.47
C PHE A 216 -9.99 28.88 12.79
N HIS A 217 -9.94 28.05 13.83
CA HIS A 217 -10.60 28.36 15.10
C HIS A 217 -9.94 29.50 15.87
N ARG A 218 -8.63 29.73 15.68
CA ARG A 218 -7.97 30.93 16.19
C ARG A 218 -8.56 32.20 15.56
N LEU A 219 -8.75 32.18 14.25
CA LEU A 219 -9.34 33.29 13.49
C LEU A 219 -10.84 33.44 13.76
N GLU A 220 -11.57 32.36 13.95
CA GLU A 220 -12.98 32.36 14.36
C GLU A 220 -13.16 33.14 15.67
N LYS A 221 -12.38 32.76 16.69
CA LYS A 221 -12.44 33.41 18.00
C LYS A 221 -12.13 34.90 17.92
N ALA A 222 -11.15 35.27 17.10
CA ALA A 222 -10.81 36.66 16.81
C ALA A 222 -11.98 37.42 16.18
N LEU A 223 -12.58 36.87 15.13
CA LEU A 223 -13.66 37.50 14.36
C LEU A 223 -14.95 37.62 15.17
N LEU A 224 -15.30 36.61 15.98
CA LEU A 224 -16.52 36.61 16.79
C LEU A 224 -16.41 37.50 18.04
N ALA A 225 -15.21 37.66 18.62
CA ALA A 225 -14.99 38.61 19.72
C ALA A 225 -15.14 40.08 19.28
N ILE A 226 -15.02 40.35 17.98
CA ILE A 226 -15.20 41.68 17.39
C ILE A 226 -16.70 41.93 17.16
N THR A 227 -17.29 42.69 18.08
CA THR A 227 -18.55 43.40 17.85
C THR A 227 -18.30 44.56 16.88
N ALA A 228 -19.26 44.91 16.02
CA ALA A 228 -19.16 45.99 15.03
C ALA A 228 -18.69 47.36 15.57
N SER A 229 -18.69 47.56 16.89
CA SER A 229 -18.26 48.76 17.60
C SER A 229 -16.80 48.80 18.09
N ARG A 230 -16.01 47.71 17.99
CA ARG A 230 -14.58 47.68 18.41
C ARG A 230 -13.68 47.37 17.23
N GLY A 231 -13.09 48.40 16.63
CA GLY A 231 -12.18 48.26 15.49
C GLY A 231 -10.94 47.39 15.75
N TRP A 232 -10.43 46.78 14.66
CA TRP A 232 -9.38 45.76 14.51
C TRP A 232 -7.99 46.05 15.12
N LYS A 233 -7.78 47.15 15.85
CA LYS A 233 -6.44 47.74 15.97
C LYS A 233 -5.40 47.00 16.85
N ASN A 234 -5.74 45.89 17.51
CA ASN A 234 -4.90 45.31 18.57
C ASN A 234 -4.71 43.77 18.54
N MET A 235 -4.90 43.06 17.43
CA MET A 235 -4.50 41.63 17.37
C MET A 235 -3.14 41.44 16.68
N PRO A 236 -2.15 40.79 17.33
CA PRO A 236 -0.95 40.34 16.66
C PRO A 236 -1.33 39.16 15.76
N ILE A 237 -1.40 39.43 14.46
CA ILE A 237 -1.50 38.41 13.42
C ILE A 237 -0.05 38.09 13.02
N SER A 238 0.68 37.41 13.89
CA SER A 238 1.98 36.81 13.59
C SER A 238 1.79 35.34 13.27
#